data_AF-A0A8H3FRW3-F1
#
_entry.id   AF-A0A8H3FRW3-F1
#
_cell.length_a   1.000
_cell.length_b   1.000
_cell.length_c   1.000
_cell.angle_alpha   90.00
_cell.angle_beta   90.00
_cell.angle_gamma   90.00
#
_symmetry.space_group_name_H-M   'P 1'
#
loop_
_entity.id
_entity.type
_entity.pdbx_description
1 polymer ?
#
loop_
_entity_poly.entity_id
_entity_poly.type
_entity_poly.pdbx_seq_one_letter_code
_entity_poly.pdbx_strand_id
1 'polypeptide(L)'
;MTLCTKRPEGFGPLSHLYSHILTSCFLDTILVPLCTWLYLTALVALAVTGTRTATSVLGPSSRPFGGSHFRSSKSTEDVEINKLETGDQTRQHRKIHTALSTLYYLLVLAQILMCILEIVRLSLAQLGIGLLPFTFVTLIVAAALRFTKGMRGRIYGWKYLNLAAWIALAVTNGVKVAEERKEGTDARKGSKYPVEDEMTDVSVMIGVYAVLAFLEGSLRI
;
A
#
# COMPACT_ATOMS: atom_id res chain seq x y z
N MET A 1 -7.88 -23.23 15.90
CA MET A 1 -8.53 -22.45 14.82
C MET A 1 -8.60 -23.34 13.60
N THR A 2 -9.79 -23.74 13.18
CA THR A 2 -9.96 -24.57 11.98
C THR A 2 -9.91 -23.65 10.75
N LEU A 3 -8.88 -23.83 9.91
CA LEU A 3 -8.81 -23.10 8.63
C LEU A 3 -9.92 -23.62 7.71
N CYS A 4 -10.84 -22.74 7.33
CA CYS A 4 -11.76 -22.92 6.20
C CYS A 4 -12.71 -24.15 6.25
N THR A 5 -13.11 -24.61 7.44
CA THR A 5 -13.90 -25.84 7.62
C THR A 5 -15.28 -25.89 6.96
N LYS A 6 -15.90 -24.73 6.62
CA LYS A 6 -17.26 -24.67 6.05
C LYS A 6 -17.33 -24.13 4.62
N ARG A 7 -16.18 -24.07 3.93
CA ARG A 7 -16.10 -23.57 2.56
C ARG A 7 -16.43 -24.70 1.58
N PRO A 8 -17.41 -24.53 0.66
CA PRO A 8 -17.81 -25.58 -0.29
C PRO A 8 -16.68 -26.00 -1.25
N GLU A 9 -15.69 -25.13 -1.46
CA GLU A 9 -14.56 -25.35 -2.34
C GLU A 9 -13.44 -26.26 -1.77
N GLY A 10 -13.43 -26.50 -0.45
CA GLY A 10 -12.39 -27.29 0.24
C GLY A 10 -11.08 -26.54 0.48
N PHE A 11 -10.04 -27.25 0.95
CA PHE A 11 -8.68 -26.70 1.13
C PHE A 11 -7.75 -27.25 0.04
N GLY A 12 -7.26 -26.38 -0.84
CA GLY A 12 -6.34 -26.77 -1.92
C GLY A 12 -6.16 -25.66 -2.97
N PRO A 13 -5.15 -25.76 -3.86
CA PRO A 13 -4.93 -24.79 -4.93
C PRO A 13 -6.04 -24.81 -5.99
N LEU A 14 -6.85 -25.86 -6.05
CA LEU A 14 -7.95 -26.04 -6.99
C LEU A 14 -9.22 -26.41 -6.23
N SER A 15 -10.34 -25.81 -6.61
CA SER A 15 -11.65 -26.11 -6.05
C SER A 15 -12.10 -27.52 -6.45
N HIS A 16 -12.64 -28.29 -5.49
CA HIS A 16 -13.23 -29.60 -5.78
C HIS A 16 -14.45 -29.52 -6.71
N LEU A 17 -15.08 -28.34 -6.82
CA LEU A 17 -16.22 -28.05 -7.68
C LEU A 17 -15.83 -27.68 -9.12
N TYR A 18 -14.65 -27.07 -9.30
CA TYR A 18 -14.13 -26.64 -10.60
C TYR A 18 -12.60 -26.72 -10.60
N SER A 19 -12.04 -27.62 -11.40
CA SER A 19 -10.59 -27.91 -11.49
C SER A 19 -9.71 -26.77 -12.00
N HIS A 20 -10.29 -25.63 -12.38
CA HIS A 20 -9.57 -24.46 -12.90
C HIS A 20 -9.72 -23.20 -12.03
N ILE A 21 -10.45 -23.28 -10.91
CA ILE A 21 -10.70 -22.14 -10.01
C ILE A 21 -9.87 -22.30 -8.74
N LEU A 22 -9.20 -21.24 -8.31
CA LEU A 22 -8.46 -21.24 -7.03
C LEU A 22 -9.45 -21.15 -5.87
N THR A 23 -9.25 -21.97 -4.83
CA THR A 23 -10.09 -21.85 -3.63
C THR A 23 -9.86 -20.48 -2.98
N SER A 24 -10.94 -19.78 -2.63
CA SER A 24 -10.85 -18.49 -1.93
C SER A 24 -10.09 -18.63 -0.58
N CYS A 25 -10.16 -19.80 0.06
CA CYS A 25 -9.30 -20.13 1.20
C CYS A 25 -7.79 -20.16 0.88
N PHE A 26 -7.39 -20.74 -0.26
CA PHE A 26 -5.99 -20.75 -0.69
C PHE A 26 -5.49 -19.33 -0.98
N LEU A 27 -6.33 -18.48 -1.57
CA LEU A 27 -6.01 -17.08 -1.79
C LEU A 27 -5.77 -16.34 -0.46
N ASP A 28 -6.68 -16.49 0.51
CA ASP A 28 -6.60 -15.82 1.82
C ASP A 28 -5.48 -16.39 2.74
N THR A 29 -5.04 -17.63 2.50
CA THR A 29 -4.05 -18.32 3.35
C THR A 29 -2.64 -18.29 2.76
N ILE A 30 -2.51 -18.32 1.44
CA ILE A 30 -1.21 -18.44 0.76
C ILE A 30 -0.93 -17.20 -0.07
N LEU A 31 -1.80 -16.82 -1.00
CA LEU A 31 -1.49 -15.76 -1.96
C LEU A 31 -1.38 -14.38 -1.31
N VAL A 32 -2.39 -13.99 -0.53
CA VAL A 32 -2.44 -12.69 0.15
C VAL A 32 -1.30 -12.53 1.17
N PRO A 33 -1.01 -13.52 2.04
CA PRO A 33 0.12 -13.43 2.95
C PRO A 33 1.47 -13.44 2.25
N LEU A 34 1.61 -14.13 1.11
CA LEU A 34 2.84 -14.17 0.33
C LEU A 34 3.25 -12.77 -0.14
N CYS A 35 2.31 -11.93 -0.56
CA CYS A 35 2.61 -10.53 -0.87
C CYS A 35 3.19 -9.77 0.34
N THR A 36 2.64 -10.01 1.54
CA THR A 36 3.16 -9.40 2.77
C THR A 36 4.55 -9.92 3.11
N TRP A 37 4.80 -11.23 2.99
CA TRP A 37 6.12 -11.81 3.21
C TRP A 37 7.16 -11.28 2.23
N LEU A 38 6.83 -11.19 0.94
CA LEU A 38 7.72 -10.60 -0.07
C LEU A 38 8.03 -9.14 0.24
N TYR A 39 7.03 -8.37 0.67
CA TYR A 39 7.23 -6.98 1.08
C TYR A 39 8.18 -6.87 2.30
N LEU A 40 7.94 -7.66 3.34
CA LEU A 40 8.76 -7.63 4.57
C LEU A 40 10.19 -8.10 4.32
N THR A 41 10.37 -9.18 3.55
CA THR A 41 11.71 -9.69 3.20
C THR A 41 12.48 -8.71 2.34
N ALA A 42 11.83 -8.07 1.35
CA ALA A 42 12.43 -7.01 0.56
C ALA A 42 12.80 -5.79 1.43
N LEU A 43 11.94 -5.41 2.37
CA LEU A 43 12.20 -4.32 3.32
C LEU A 43 13.42 -4.60 4.20
N VAL A 44 13.51 -5.82 4.75
CA VAL A 44 14.68 -6.25 5.54
C VAL A 44 15.94 -6.25 4.67
N ALA A 45 15.87 -6.75 3.44
CA ALA A 45 17.00 -6.75 2.52
C ALA A 45 17.49 -5.32 2.23
N LEU A 46 16.58 -4.37 1.95
CA LEU A 46 16.94 -2.95 1.76
C LEU A 46 17.51 -2.31 3.02
N ALA A 47 16.96 -2.64 4.20
CA ALA A 47 17.48 -2.14 5.47
C ALA A 47 18.91 -2.63 5.74
N VAL A 48 19.23 -3.89 5.41
CA VAL A 48 20.57 -4.46 5.56
C VAL A 48 21.53 -3.86 4.53
N THR A 49 21.17 -3.79 3.26
CA THR A 49 22.06 -3.25 2.21
C THR A 49 22.30 -1.75 2.35
N GLY A 50 21.29 -0.97 2.74
CA GLY A 50 21.41 0.47 2.99
C GLY A 50 22.36 0.83 4.15
N THR A 51 22.58 -0.08 5.10
CA THR A 51 23.58 0.14 6.17
C THR A 51 25.03 -0.10 5.72
N ARG A 52 25.23 -0.94 4.71
CA ARG A 52 26.57 -1.29 4.21
C ARG A 52 27.18 -0.20 3.32
N THR A 53 26.35 0.57 2.60
CA THR A 53 26.82 1.67 1.74
C THR A 53 27.10 2.97 2.51
N ALA A 54 26.46 3.18 3.65
CA ALA A 54 26.72 4.35 4.50
C ALA A 54 28.11 4.31 5.18
N THR A 55 28.69 3.12 5.35
CA THR A 55 30.01 2.92 5.97
C THR A 55 31.17 2.98 4.97
N SER A 56 30.91 2.99 3.66
CA SER A 56 31.95 3.07 2.63
C SER A 56 32.22 4.49 2.09
N VAL A 57 31.55 5.53 2.63
CA VAL A 57 31.72 6.94 2.21
C VAL A 57 32.26 7.78 3.37
N LEU A 58 33.41 7.40 3.90
CA LEU A 58 34.33 8.29 4.62
C LEU A 58 35.62 8.39 3.79
N GLY A 59 35.47 8.89 2.57
CA GLY A 59 36.59 9.34 1.73
C GLY A 59 36.67 10.88 1.79
N PRO A 60 37.82 11.48 2.12
CA PRO A 60 37.96 12.92 2.20
C PRO A 60 38.07 13.48 0.77
N SER A 61 36.98 13.99 0.22
CA SER A 61 37.01 14.70 -1.07
C SER A 61 36.82 16.20 -0.85
N SER A 62 37.96 16.85 -0.59
CA SER A 62 38.38 18.15 -1.15
C SER A 62 37.29 19.07 -1.69
N ARG A 63 37.04 20.16 -0.97
CA ARG A 63 36.48 21.41 -1.50
C ARG A 63 37.58 22.19 -2.25
N PRO A 64 37.29 22.71 -3.46
CA PRO A 64 37.76 24.03 -3.87
C PRO A 64 36.53 24.91 -4.16
N PHE A 65 36.39 26.06 -3.48
CA PHE A 65 36.90 27.36 -3.91
C PHE A 65 36.29 27.84 -5.23
N GLY A 66 35.47 28.89 -5.19
CA GLY A 66 34.94 29.54 -6.39
C GLY A 66 33.65 30.33 -6.17
N GLY A 67 33.66 31.27 -5.23
CA GLY A 67 32.59 32.26 -5.13
C GLY A 67 32.71 33.29 -6.24
N SER A 68 31.71 33.38 -7.11
CA SER A 68 31.47 34.54 -7.98
C SER A 68 30.09 35.10 -7.65
N HIS A 69 30.06 36.10 -6.76
CA HIS A 69 28.89 36.92 -6.52
C HIS A 69 28.63 37.81 -7.75
N PHE A 70 27.82 37.33 -8.69
CA PHE A 70 27.22 38.16 -9.72
C PHE A 70 26.07 38.96 -9.08
N ARG A 71 26.34 40.21 -8.67
CA ARG A 71 25.36 41.13 -8.08
C ARG A 71 24.49 41.73 -9.19
N SER A 72 23.45 40.99 -9.59
CA SER A 72 22.39 41.52 -10.45
C SER A 72 21.60 42.57 -9.66
N SER A 73 21.73 43.84 -10.06
CA SER A 73 20.97 44.96 -9.50
C SER A 73 19.53 44.90 -10.00
N LYS A 74 18.71 44.00 -9.42
CA LYS A 74 17.26 44.01 -9.62
C LYS A 74 16.65 45.19 -8.86
N SER A 75 15.75 45.91 -9.51
CA SER A 75 15.01 47.01 -8.90
C SER A 75 14.24 46.50 -7.67
N THR A 76 14.15 47.32 -6.64
CA THR A 76 13.51 46.98 -5.36
C THR A 76 12.03 46.58 -5.54
N GLU A 77 11.36 47.14 -6.55
CA GLU A 77 9.95 46.86 -6.88
C GLU A 77 9.79 45.46 -7.51
N ASP A 78 10.68 45.04 -8.41
CA ASP A 78 10.65 43.70 -9.00
C ASP A 78 10.91 42.60 -7.96
N VAL A 79 11.68 42.91 -6.91
CA VAL A 79 11.97 41.97 -5.81
C VAL A 79 10.74 41.78 -4.91
N GLU A 80 9.94 42.82 -4.66
CA GLU A 80 8.72 42.70 -3.85
C GLU A 80 7.60 41.95 -4.56
N ILE A 81 7.36 42.21 -5.85
CA ILE A 81 6.31 41.51 -6.62
C ILE A 81 6.64 40.01 -6.72
N ASN A 82 7.89 39.66 -7.05
CA ASN A 82 8.32 38.26 -7.10
C ASN A 82 8.24 37.57 -5.74
N LYS A 83 8.43 38.29 -4.62
CA LYS A 83 8.36 37.74 -3.26
C LYS A 83 6.92 37.50 -2.79
N LEU A 84 5.97 38.32 -3.25
CA LEU A 84 4.55 38.12 -2.98
C LEU A 84 4.01 36.90 -3.75
N GLU A 85 4.33 36.80 -5.04
CA GLU A 85 3.91 35.66 -5.88
C GLU A 85 4.57 34.35 -5.45
N THR A 86 5.87 34.34 -5.17
CA THR A 86 6.54 33.12 -4.65
C THR A 86 6.05 32.76 -3.24
N GLY A 87 5.67 33.74 -2.42
CA GLY A 87 5.05 33.52 -1.12
C GLY A 87 3.71 32.81 -1.22
N ASP A 88 2.85 33.19 -2.16
CA ASP A 88 1.54 32.56 -2.35
C ASP A 88 1.66 31.17 -2.99
N GLN A 89 2.53 31.01 -3.99
CA GLN A 89 2.75 29.74 -4.68
C GLN A 89 3.33 28.67 -3.73
N THR A 90 4.31 29.03 -2.90
CA THR A 90 4.87 28.11 -1.89
C THR A 90 3.85 27.75 -0.81
N ARG A 91 2.97 28.68 -0.43
CA ARG A 91 1.89 28.44 0.54
C ARG A 91 0.83 27.50 -0.03
N GLN A 92 0.45 27.66 -1.30
CA GLN A 92 -0.51 26.78 -1.99
C GLN A 92 0.02 25.36 -2.14
N HIS A 93 1.26 25.19 -2.61
CA HIS A 93 1.91 23.87 -2.71
C HIS A 93 1.99 23.16 -1.37
N ARG A 94 2.26 23.89 -0.28
CA ARG A 94 2.29 23.34 1.08
C ARG A 94 0.92 22.83 1.55
N LYS A 95 -0.15 23.56 1.22
CA LYS A 95 -1.53 23.14 1.54
C LYS A 95 -1.93 21.88 0.77
N ILE A 96 -1.65 21.82 -0.53
CA ILE A 96 -1.95 20.64 -1.37
C ILE A 96 -1.21 19.41 -0.87
N HIS A 97 0.09 19.54 -0.58
CA HIS A 97 0.88 18.44 -0.06
C HIS A 97 0.34 17.94 1.30
N THR A 98 -0.06 18.86 2.18
CA THR A 98 -0.67 18.51 3.47
C THR A 98 -2.00 17.77 3.27
N ALA A 99 -2.88 18.29 2.41
CA ALA A 99 -4.17 17.67 2.10
C ALA A 99 -4.01 16.25 1.51
N LEU A 100 -3.11 16.07 0.55
CA LEU A 100 -2.82 14.77 -0.04
C LEU A 100 -2.21 13.79 0.97
N SER A 101 -1.38 14.27 1.89
CA SER A 101 -0.85 13.44 2.99
C SER A 101 -1.94 13.03 3.97
N THR A 102 -2.85 13.94 4.33
CA THR A 102 -4.00 13.61 5.19
C THR A 102 -4.90 12.59 4.51
N LEU A 103 -5.22 12.78 3.23
CA LEU A 103 -5.99 11.83 2.44
C LEU A 103 -5.35 10.45 2.42
N TYR A 104 -4.03 10.35 2.26
CA TYR A 104 -3.30 9.08 2.30
C TYR A 104 -3.54 8.32 3.61
N TYR A 105 -3.34 8.96 4.77
CA TYR A 105 -3.53 8.28 6.06
C TYR A 105 -5.00 7.93 6.34
N LEU A 106 -5.94 8.78 5.88
CA LEU A 106 -7.37 8.47 5.94
C LEU A 106 -7.71 7.24 5.11
N LEU A 107 -7.14 7.10 3.90
CA LEU A 107 -7.33 5.93 3.05
C LEU A 107 -6.71 4.67 3.65
N VAL A 108 -5.52 4.76 4.27
CA VAL A 108 -4.93 3.62 4.99
C VAL A 108 -5.82 3.20 6.18
N LEU A 109 -6.32 4.16 6.96
CA LEU A 109 -7.24 3.87 8.07
C LEU A 109 -8.53 3.23 7.56
N ALA A 110 -9.12 3.78 6.49
CA ALA A 110 -10.30 3.20 5.85
C ALA A 110 -10.03 1.77 5.37
N GLN A 111 -8.86 1.50 4.81
CA GLN A 111 -8.46 0.16 4.38
C GLN A 111 -8.35 -0.82 5.55
N ILE A 112 -7.79 -0.38 6.68
CA ILE A 112 -7.76 -1.19 7.92
C ILE A 112 -9.18 -1.52 8.38
N LEU A 113 -10.08 -0.53 8.40
CA LEU A 113 -11.48 -0.74 8.78
C LEU A 113 -12.21 -1.69 7.81
N MET A 114 -11.98 -1.56 6.51
CA MET A 114 -12.54 -2.46 5.49
C MET A 114 -12.06 -3.90 5.68
N CYS A 115 -10.77 -4.12 5.94
CA CYS A 115 -10.26 -5.45 6.26
C CYS A 115 -10.88 -6.03 7.54
N ILE A 116 -11.11 -5.20 8.56
CA ILE A 116 -11.81 -5.63 9.79
C ILE A 116 -13.25 -6.05 9.45
N LEU A 117 -13.97 -5.28 8.64
CA LEU A 117 -15.34 -5.60 8.24
C LEU A 117 -15.41 -6.93 7.48
N GLU A 118 -14.51 -7.17 6.54
CA GLU A 118 -14.42 -8.45 5.81
C GLU A 118 -14.17 -9.62 6.78
N ILE A 119 -13.19 -9.49 7.69
CA ILE A 119 -12.90 -10.53 8.69
C ILE A 119 -14.11 -10.81 9.57
N VAL A 120 -14.80 -9.77 10.05
CA VAL A 120 -15.99 -9.92 10.89
C VAL A 120 -17.10 -10.61 10.10
N ARG A 121 -17.37 -10.21 8.86
CA ARG A 121 -18.40 -10.83 8.02
C ARG A 121 -18.08 -12.30 7.70
N LEU A 122 -16.83 -12.61 7.37
CA LEU A 122 -16.34 -13.99 7.18
C LEU A 122 -16.47 -14.83 8.46
N SER A 123 -16.18 -14.24 9.62
CA SER A 123 -16.32 -14.92 10.91
C SER A 123 -17.78 -15.24 11.25
N LEU A 124 -18.70 -14.32 10.95
CA LEU A 124 -20.14 -14.51 11.15
C LEU A 124 -20.73 -15.56 10.21
N ALA A 125 -20.19 -15.67 9.00
CA ALA A 125 -20.53 -16.71 8.04
C ALA A 125 -19.85 -18.07 8.33
N GLN A 126 -18.97 -18.13 9.34
CA GLN A 126 -18.17 -19.31 9.70
C GLN A 126 -17.31 -19.89 8.56
N LEU A 127 -16.94 -19.04 7.59
CA LEU A 127 -16.19 -19.41 6.40
C LEU A 127 -14.68 -19.54 6.63
N GLY A 128 -14.21 -19.22 7.84
CA GLY A 128 -12.79 -19.19 8.21
C GLY A 128 -12.14 -17.87 7.80
N ILE A 129 -11.18 -17.41 8.61
CA ILE A 129 -10.56 -16.08 8.51
C ILE A 129 -9.22 -16.14 7.72
N GLY A 130 -8.71 -17.35 7.43
CA GLY A 130 -7.43 -17.56 6.74
C GLY A 130 -6.26 -16.86 7.46
N LEU A 131 -5.31 -16.36 6.67
CA LEU A 131 -4.23 -15.47 7.13
C LEU A 131 -4.48 -14.01 6.71
N LEU A 132 -5.74 -13.65 6.38
CA LEU A 132 -6.13 -12.30 6.00
C LEU A 132 -5.66 -11.20 7.00
N PRO A 133 -5.69 -11.40 8.34
CA PRO A 133 -5.18 -10.42 9.30
C PRO A 133 -3.69 -10.09 9.14
N PHE A 134 -2.92 -10.93 8.46
CA PHE A 134 -1.50 -10.66 8.22
C PHE A 134 -1.28 -9.43 7.31
N THR A 135 -2.27 -9.08 6.49
CA THR A 135 -2.23 -7.87 5.64
C THR A 135 -2.15 -6.57 6.44
N PHE A 136 -2.61 -6.56 7.70
CA PHE A 136 -2.46 -5.41 8.60
C PHE A 136 -1.00 -5.03 8.80
N VAL A 137 -0.10 -6.01 8.77
CA VAL A 137 1.34 -5.75 8.93
C VAL A 137 1.84 -4.88 7.78
N THR A 138 1.47 -5.20 6.53
CA THR A 138 1.84 -4.37 5.37
C THR A 138 1.27 -2.96 5.49
N LEU A 139 0.00 -2.82 5.86
CA LEU A 139 -0.65 -1.50 6.02
C LEU A 139 0.05 -0.63 7.07
N ILE A 140 0.29 -1.18 8.25
CA ILE A 140 0.91 -0.48 9.38
C ILE A 140 2.36 -0.13 9.04
N VAL A 141 3.13 -1.07 8.51
CA VAL A 141 4.55 -0.85 8.16
C VAL A 141 4.68 0.16 7.03
N ALA A 142 3.85 0.09 5.99
CA ALA A 142 3.87 1.06 4.88
C ALA A 142 3.54 2.47 5.38
N ALA A 143 2.53 2.62 6.24
CA ALA A 143 2.18 3.90 6.87
C ALA A 143 3.28 4.42 7.78
N ALA A 144 3.90 3.56 8.60
CA ALA A 144 5.02 3.92 9.46
C ALA A 144 6.26 4.35 8.67
N LEU A 145 6.59 3.65 7.58
CA LEU A 145 7.67 4.05 6.67
C LEU A 145 7.36 5.41 6.05
N ARG A 146 6.14 5.64 5.59
CA ARG A 146 5.75 6.95 5.05
C ARG A 146 5.88 8.06 6.10
N PHE A 147 5.36 7.83 7.30
CA PHE A 147 5.40 8.78 8.42
C PHE A 147 6.84 9.15 8.81
N THR A 148 7.73 8.16 8.84
CA THR A 148 9.15 8.34 9.19
C THR A 148 10.03 8.74 7.99
N LYS A 149 9.45 8.92 6.80
CA LYS A 149 10.16 9.11 5.52
C LYS A 149 11.24 8.02 5.29
N GLY A 150 10.87 6.77 5.54
CA GLY A 150 11.71 5.57 5.45
C GLY A 150 12.72 5.44 6.59
N MET A 151 12.43 6.05 7.74
CA MET A 151 13.36 6.35 8.82
C MET A 151 14.57 7.19 8.37
N ARG A 152 14.24 8.39 7.87
CA ARG A 152 15.16 9.52 7.61
C ARG A 152 16.29 9.20 6.62
N GLY A 153 15.95 8.49 5.54
CA GLY A 153 16.82 8.23 4.40
C GLY A 153 17.68 6.96 4.50
N ARG A 154 17.59 6.19 5.58
CA ARG A 154 18.37 4.96 5.77
C ARG A 154 18.02 3.86 4.77
N ILE A 155 16.74 3.72 4.42
CA ILE A 155 16.25 2.70 3.50
C ILE A 155 16.06 3.33 2.12
N TYR A 156 17.08 3.25 1.27
CA TYR A 156 16.98 3.77 -0.09
C TYR A 156 15.99 2.90 -0.89
N GLY A 157 14.91 3.50 -1.40
CA GLY A 157 13.91 2.80 -2.22
C GLY A 157 12.63 2.34 -1.49
N TRP A 158 12.43 2.70 -0.21
CA TRP A 158 11.20 2.38 0.54
C TRP A 158 9.90 2.79 -0.19
N LYS A 159 9.95 3.89 -0.95
CA LYS A 159 8.84 4.39 -1.77
C LYS A 159 8.43 3.38 -2.84
N TYR A 160 9.40 2.77 -3.53
CA TYR A 160 9.13 1.77 -4.56
C TYR A 160 8.59 0.47 -3.96
N LEU A 161 9.07 0.09 -2.77
CA LEU A 161 8.51 -1.06 -2.04
C LEU A 161 7.05 -0.82 -1.65
N ASN A 162 6.72 0.34 -1.09
CA ASN A 162 5.34 0.68 -0.76
C ASN A 162 4.44 0.70 -2.01
N LEU A 163 4.91 1.30 -3.11
CA LEU A 163 4.19 1.30 -4.38
C LEU A 163 3.95 -0.13 -4.90
N ALA A 164 4.99 -0.96 -4.90
CA ALA A 164 4.89 -2.35 -5.34
C ALA A 164 3.93 -3.16 -4.44
N ALA A 165 3.94 -2.91 -3.13
CA ALA A 165 3.00 -3.54 -2.19
C ALA A 165 1.55 -3.16 -2.48
N TRP A 166 1.26 -1.88 -2.73
CA TRP A 166 -0.09 -1.44 -3.09
C TRP A 166 -0.58 -2.08 -4.39
N ILE A 167 0.28 -2.14 -5.40
CA ILE A 167 -0.05 -2.81 -6.67
C ILE A 167 -0.25 -4.31 -6.46
N ALA A 168 0.64 -4.97 -5.74
CA ALA A 168 0.54 -6.41 -5.47
C ALA A 168 -0.76 -6.75 -4.73
N LEU A 169 -1.10 -5.99 -3.68
CA LEU A 169 -2.36 -6.16 -2.93
C LEU A 169 -3.59 -5.89 -3.80
N ALA A 170 -3.55 -4.89 -4.68
CA ALA A 170 -4.64 -4.64 -5.63
C ALA A 170 -4.81 -5.82 -6.60
N VAL A 171 -3.71 -6.35 -7.14
CA VAL A 171 -3.73 -7.48 -8.07
C VAL A 171 -4.23 -8.75 -7.39
N THR A 172 -3.75 -9.10 -6.20
CA THR A 172 -4.21 -10.31 -5.50
C THR A 172 -5.68 -10.26 -5.15
N ASN A 173 -6.17 -9.10 -4.70
CA ASN A 173 -7.61 -8.92 -4.46
C ASN A 173 -8.41 -8.91 -5.76
N GLY A 174 -7.83 -8.43 -6.87
CA GLY A 174 -8.43 -8.55 -8.20
C GLY A 174 -8.56 -10.00 -8.66
N VAL A 175 -7.54 -10.83 -8.41
CA VAL A 175 -7.62 -12.29 -8.65
C VAL A 175 -8.73 -12.90 -7.80
N LYS A 176 -8.83 -12.54 -6.51
CA LYS A 176 -9.92 -13.00 -5.63
C LYS A 176 -11.31 -12.71 -6.21
N VAL A 177 -11.58 -11.46 -6.60
CA VAL A 177 -12.86 -11.08 -7.23
C VAL A 177 -13.09 -11.80 -8.56
N ALA A 178 -12.04 -11.99 -9.37
CA ALA A 178 -12.16 -12.66 -10.66
C ALA A 178 -12.50 -14.15 -10.51
N GLU A 179 -11.93 -14.82 -9.50
CA GLU A 179 -12.22 -16.22 -9.19
C GLU A 179 -13.64 -16.37 -8.61
N GLU A 180 -14.03 -15.49 -7.69
CA GLU A 180 -15.41 -15.48 -7.15
C GLU A 180 -16.45 -15.24 -8.25
N ARG A 181 -16.10 -14.49 -9.32
CA ARG A 181 -17.00 -14.30 -10.47
C ARG A 181 -17.21 -15.57 -11.28
N LYS A 182 -16.21 -16.44 -11.34
CA LYS A 182 -16.29 -17.73 -12.03
C LYS A 182 -17.08 -18.76 -11.23
N GLU A 183 -17.05 -18.69 -9.90
CA GLU A 183 -17.85 -19.56 -9.02
C GLU A 183 -19.37 -19.28 -9.14
N GLY A 184 -19.73 -18.08 -9.60
CA GLY A 184 -21.12 -17.68 -9.84
C GLY A 184 -21.80 -17.15 -8.57
N THR A 185 -22.67 -16.16 -8.74
CA THR A 185 -23.35 -15.48 -7.62
C THR A 185 -24.28 -16.41 -6.83
N ASP A 186 -24.63 -17.58 -7.38
CA ASP A 186 -25.48 -18.59 -6.75
C ASP A 186 -24.76 -19.45 -5.69
N ALA A 187 -23.42 -19.49 -5.68
CA ALA A 187 -22.63 -20.39 -4.84
C ALA A 187 -22.89 -20.23 -3.32
N ARG A 188 -23.34 -19.05 -2.87
CA ARG A 188 -23.76 -18.78 -1.47
C ARG A 188 -25.05 -17.98 -1.34
N LYS A 189 -25.98 -18.09 -2.30
CA LYS A 189 -27.29 -17.43 -2.17
C LYS A 189 -28.04 -17.95 -0.95
N GLY A 190 -28.37 -17.04 -0.02
CA GLY A 190 -29.07 -17.34 1.23
C GLY A 190 -28.18 -17.49 2.47
N SER A 191 -26.85 -17.37 2.34
CA SER A 191 -25.96 -17.28 3.51
C SER A 191 -25.95 -15.86 4.10
N LYS A 192 -25.44 -15.71 5.34
CA LYS A 192 -25.33 -14.41 6.03
C LYS A 192 -24.32 -13.45 5.37
N TYR A 193 -23.50 -13.94 4.44
CA TYR A 193 -22.56 -13.14 3.66
C TYR A 193 -22.50 -13.66 2.20
N PRO A 194 -23.38 -13.14 1.32
CA PRO A 194 -23.43 -13.50 -0.09
C PRO A 194 -22.12 -13.14 -0.82
N VAL A 195 -21.81 -13.90 -1.88
CA VAL A 195 -20.63 -13.65 -2.74
C VAL A 195 -20.67 -12.24 -3.35
N GLU A 196 -21.86 -11.70 -3.62
CA GLU A 196 -22.03 -10.35 -4.16
C GLU A 196 -21.58 -9.25 -3.17
N ASP A 197 -21.85 -9.44 -1.87
CA ASP A 197 -21.41 -8.52 -0.82
C ASP A 197 -19.89 -8.64 -0.60
N GLU A 198 -19.35 -9.87 -0.64
CA GLU A 198 -17.90 -10.15 -0.56
C GLU A 198 -17.14 -9.47 -1.72
N MET A 199 -17.61 -9.65 -2.95
CA MET A 199 -17.04 -8.98 -4.13
C MET A 199 -17.05 -7.47 -4.02
N THR A 200 -18.14 -6.90 -3.51
CA THR A 200 -18.29 -5.44 -3.40
C THR A 200 -17.30 -4.90 -2.36
N ASP A 201 -17.18 -5.54 -1.20
CA ASP A 201 -16.23 -5.15 -0.16
C ASP A 201 -14.78 -5.22 -0.71
N VAL A 202 -14.40 -6.33 -1.33
CA VAL A 202 -13.05 -6.52 -1.90
C VAL A 202 -12.78 -5.56 -3.06
N SER A 203 -13.78 -5.28 -3.91
CA SER A 203 -13.65 -4.31 -5.01
C SER A 203 -13.37 -2.89 -4.52
N VAL A 204 -14.00 -2.49 -3.42
CA VAL A 204 -13.71 -1.19 -2.77
C VAL A 204 -12.26 -1.17 -2.27
N MET A 205 -11.77 -2.27 -1.67
CA MET A 205 -10.36 -2.35 -1.25
C MET A 205 -9.38 -2.22 -2.43
N ILE A 206 -9.65 -2.86 -3.57
CA ILE A 206 -8.85 -2.71 -4.79
C ILE A 206 -8.76 -1.25 -5.21
N GLY A 207 -9.90 -0.54 -5.23
CA GLY A 207 -9.94 0.88 -5.56
C GLY A 207 -9.10 1.73 -4.61
N VAL A 208 -9.19 1.47 -3.30
CA VAL A 208 -8.39 2.17 -2.29
C VAL A 208 -6.89 1.89 -2.48
N TYR A 209 -6.48 0.64 -2.73
CA TYR A 209 -5.09 0.30 -3.05
C TYR A 209 -4.57 1.00 -4.30
N ALA A 210 -5.39 1.10 -5.36
CA ALA A 210 -5.02 1.80 -6.58
C ALA A 210 -4.81 3.31 -6.33
N VAL A 211 -5.68 3.94 -5.55
CA VAL A 211 -5.53 5.36 -5.17
C VAL A 211 -4.29 5.55 -4.27
N LEU A 212 -4.03 4.64 -3.33
CA LEU A 212 -2.82 4.66 -2.51
C LEU A 212 -1.56 4.53 -3.36
N ALA A 213 -1.54 3.64 -4.36
CA ALA A 213 -0.44 3.51 -5.31
C ALA A 213 -0.23 4.81 -6.10
N PHE A 214 -1.31 5.42 -6.60
CA PHE A 214 -1.24 6.69 -7.31
C PHE A 214 -0.72 7.84 -6.43
N LEU A 215 -1.21 7.94 -5.19
CA LEU A 215 -0.75 8.94 -4.23
C LEU A 215 0.71 8.72 -3.84
N GLU A 216 1.12 7.47 -3.61
CA GLU A 216 2.51 7.11 -3.33
C GLU A 216 3.40 7.58 -4.48
N GLY A 217 3.04 7.27 -5.73
CA GLY A 217 3.77 7.70 -6.94
C GLY A 217 3.85 9.22 -7.08
N SER A 218 2.71 9.91 -6.95
CA SER A 218 2.54 11.33 -7.24
C SER A 218 3.15 12.25 -6.19
N LEU A 219 3.11 11.87 -4.91
CA LEU A 219 3.72 12.65 -3.84
C LEU A 219 5.25 12.49 -3.88
N ARG A 220 5.94 13.55 -4.34
CA ARG A 220 7.39 13.71 -4.19
C ARG A 220 7.70 14.20 -2.76
N ILE A 221 8.72 13.62 -2.14
CA ILE A 221 9.18 13.93 -0.76
C ILE A 221 10.16 15.09 -0.79
#